data_AF-A0A1I2YJ09-F1
#
_entry.id   AF-A0A1I2YJ09-F1
#
_cell.length_a   1.000
_cell.length_b   1.000
_cell.length_c   1.000
_cell.angle_alpha   90.00
_cell.angle_beta   90.00
_cell.angle_gamma   90.00
#
_symmetry.space_group_name_H-M   'P 1'
#
loop_
_entity.id
_entity.type
_entity.pdbx_description
1 polymer ?
#
loop_
_entity_poly.entity_id
_entity_poly.type
_entity_poly.pdbx_seq_one_letter_code
_entity_poly.pdbx_strand_id
1 'polypeptide(L)'
;MYFTNRAMEDLLKYYISWRLKSLRYKNVAFILAIAVIWMLTPLQAIAAVNVYANGQQVNFDSPPIVDASANRTLVPFRQIFEVLGAEVWYDSVTNSSFGKKDNMTIQLPVNEKVAYKNDELITLDVASQVVNGRTMVPLRFISETLGCTVETQNTSSNLEIYIKTDNLQSNMRMLTNIKTDSNDLNFIVELEVEDGVNIIHELVNPERLAIDLQNTNNNARDILDLNSPLVSSIRTSQYSSTTTRVVLDLKKDVDYHLEQNKDSLVVNITESKQPQSSEPPQQETPGTGNKLIILDAGHGGSDTGAVGYSGKYEKDLVLQITDKLKTALENSGYSVMLTRSDDTFVSLENRVIYANNTNAFAFVSIHANSFSGPSAQGLEVYTMYGADHSLAQAVLDSILAKTGQINRKVKEAGYYVIKYTKMSSILIETGFISNPQEEAFLWNEENQNKIVQGIVEGIKKYHP
;
A
#
# COMPACT_ATOMS: atom_id res chain seq x y z
N MET A 1 -95.11 -9.18 -34.71
CA MET A 1 -94.60 -9.30 -33.33
C MET A 1 -93.24 -8.62 -33.32
N TYR A 2 -93.20 -7.34 -32.92
CA TYR A 2 -91.98 -6.51 -32.96
C TYR A 2 -91.12 -6.82 -31.73
N PHE A 3 -90.05 -7.59 -31.89
CA PHE A 3 -88.99 -7.63 -30.89
C PHE A 3 -88.20 -6.32 -30.97
N THR A 4 -88.23 -5.55 -29.89
CA THR A 4 -87.71 -4.19 -29.79
C THR A 4 -86.18 -4.16 -29.84
N ASN A 5 -85.62 -3.24 -30.65
CA ASN A 5 -84.18 -2.93 -30.80
C ASN A 5 -83.39 -2.74 -29.49
N ARG A 6 -84.09 -2.45 -28.38
CA ARG A 6 -83.49 -2.15 -27.08
C ARG A 6 -82.78 -3.35 -26.43
N ALA A 7 -83.36 -4.55 -26.55
CA ALA A 7 -82.77 -5.76 -25.99
C ALA A 7 -81.47 -6.16 -26.71
N MET A 8 -81.39 -5.88 -28.01
CA MET A 8 -80.21 -6.17 -28.82
C MET A 8 -79.07 -5.18 -28.54
N GLU A 9 -79.39 -3.90 -28.31
CA GLU A 9 -78.39 -2.92 -27.86
C GLU A 9 -77.82 -3.22 -26.47
N ASP A 10 -78.66 -3.65 -25.53
CA ASP A 10 -78.22 -3.98 -24.17
C ASP A 10 -77.33 -5.23 -24.16
N LEU A 11 -77.65 -6.24 -24.98
CA LEU A 11 -76.78 -7.41 -25.19
C LEU A 11 -75.45 -7.04 -25.85
N LEU A 12 -75.45 -6.12 -26.82
CA LEU A 12 -74.23 -5.66 -27.47
C LEU A 12 -73.33 -4.89 -26.50
N LYS A 13 -73.90 -4.01 -25.66
CA LYS A 13 -73.16 -3.29 -24.61
C LYS A 13 -72.59 -4.25 -23.56
N TYR A 14 -73.37 -5.27 -23.16
CA TYR A 14 -72.89 -6.30 -22.23
C TYR A 14 -71.75 -7.13 -22.86
N TYR A 15 -71.89 -7.55 -24.11
CA TYR A 15 -70.85 -8.30 -24.83
C TYR A 15 -69.58 -7.48 -25.04
N ILE A 16 -69.67 -6.19 -25.39
CA ILE A 16 -68.52 -5.29 -25.54
C ILE A 16 -67.83 -5.06 -24.19
N SER A 17 -68.60 -4.80 -23.12
CA SER A 17 -68.07 -4.65 -21.75
C SER A 17 -67.38 -5.91 -21.25
N TRP A 18 -67.98 -7.08 -21.49
CA TRP A 18 -67.40 -8.38 -21.18
C TRP A 18 -66.13 -8.66 -22.00
N ARG A 19 -66.13 -8.37 -23.30
CA ARG A 19 -64.92 -8.50 -24.15
C ARG A 19 -63.79 -7.59 -23.67
N LEU A 20 -64.08 -6.32 -23.38
CA LEU A 20 -63.09 -5.34 -22.91
C LEU A 20 -62.52 -5.72 -21.54
N LYS A 21 -63.35 -6.24 -20.62
CA LYS A 21 -62.86 -6.84 -19.36
C LYS A 21 -62.00 -8.07 -19.64
N SER A 22 -62.43 -8.99 -20.50
CA SER A 22 -61.66 -10.20 -20.84
C SER A 22 -60.31 -9.90 -21.49
N LEU A 23 -60.20 -8.85 -22.32
CA LEU A 23 -58.94 -8.39 -22.89
C LEU A 23 -58.03 -7.77 -21.83
N ARG A 24 -58.56 -7.01 -20.86
CA ARG A 24 -57.76 -6.50 -19.72
C ARG A 24 -57.20 -7.64 -18.86
N TYR A 25 -57.99 -8.68 -18.57
CA TYR A 25 -57.49 -9.83 -17.79
C TYR A 25 -56.54 -10.73 -18.59
N LYS A 26 -56.72 -10.91 -19.89
CA LYS A 26 -55.77 -11.64 -20.74
C LYS A 26 -54.43 -10.92 -20.85
N ASN A 27 -54.43 -9.60 -20.96
CA ASN A 27 -53.19 -8.82 -21.00
C ASN A 27 -52.49 -8.82 -19.63
N VAL A 28 -53.23 -8.75 -18.51
CA VAL A 28 -52.65 -8.84 -17.17
C VAL A 28 -52.12 -10.26 -16.87
N ALA A 29 -52.84 -11.31 -17.26
CA ALA A 29 -52.38 -12.69 -17.11
C ALA A 29 -51.16 -12.99 -18.00
N PHE A 30 -51.09 -12.41 -19.20
CA PHE A 30 -49.94 -12.54 -20.10
C PHE A 30 -48.72 -11.76 -19.58
N ILE A 31 -48.93 -10.55 -19.02
CA ILE A 31 -47.87 -9.77 -18.36
C ILE A 31 -47.37 -10.48 -17.08
N LEU A 32 -48.27 -11.07 -16.28
CA LEU A 32 -47.90 -11.86 -15.10
C LEU A 32 -47.21 -13.17 -15.49
N ALA A 33 -47.62 -13.84 -16.56
CA ALA A 33 -46.95 -15.03 -17.07
C ALA A 33 -45.55 -14.70 -17.60
N ILE A 34 -45.37 -13.57 -18.29
CA ILE A 34 -44.04 -13.07 -18.68
C ILE A 34 -43.22 -12.71 -17.43
N ALA A 35 -43.78 -12.01 -16.45
CA ALA A 35 -43.08 -11.67 -15.21
C ALA A 35 -42.65 -12.92 -14.42
N VAL A 36 -43.48 -13.98 -14.40
CA VAL A 36 -43.16 -15.27 -13.77
C VAL A 36 -42.12 -16.04 -14.58
N ILE A 37 -42.13 -15.97 -15.91
CA ILE A 37 -41.08 -16.54 -16.78
C ILE A 37 -39.74 -15.80 -16.58
N TRP A 38 -39.76 -14.48 -16.35
CA TRP A 38 -38.58 -13.68 -15.99
C TRP A 38 -38.10 -13.93 -14.54
N MET A 39 -38.98 -14.33 -13.63
CA MET A 39 -38.60 -14.75 -12.26
C MET A 39 -38.13 -16.21 -12.18
N LEU A 40 -38.44 -17.03 -13.19
CA LEU A 40 -38.10 -18.47 -13.25
C LEU A 40 -36.84 -18.78 -14.07
N THR A 41 -36.21 -17.79 -14.69
CA THR A 41 -34.83 -17.98 -15.14
C THR A 41 -33.97 -18.06 -13.89
N PRO A 42 -33.31 -19.20 -13.59
CA PRO A 42 -32.34 -19.21 -12.52
C PRO A 42 -31.36 -18.08 -12.82
N LEU A 43 -31.14 -17.17 -11.87
CA LEU A 43 -29.91 -16.39 -11.90
C LEU A 43 -28.82 -17.45 -12.01
N GLN A 44 -28.20 -17.57 -13.18
CA GLN A 44 -26.95 -18.30 -13.26
C GLN A 44 -26.05 -17.56 -12.28
N ALA A 45 -25.76 -18.20 -11.15
CA ALA A 45 -24.74 -17.70 -10.25
C ALA A 45 -23.49 -17.56 -11.13
N ILE A 46 -23.04 -16.32 -11.32
CA ILE A 46 -21.76 -16.08 -11.97
C ILE A 46 -20.77 -16.84 -11.11
N ALA A 47 -20.12 -17.86 -11.69
CA ALA A 47 -19.13 -18.64 -10.98
C ALA A 47 -18.11 -17.65 -10.38
N ALA A 48 -17.90 -17.69 -9.07
CA ALA A 48 -16.96 -16.76 -8.47
C ALA A 48 -15.58 -17.03 -9.08
N VAL A 49 -14.89 -15.96 -9.48
CA VAL A 49 -13.55 -16.07 -10.06
C VAL A 49 -12.55 -15.94 -8.93
N ASN A 50 -11.94 -17.05 -8.54
CA ASN A 50 -10.85 -17.07 -7.57
C ASN A 50 -9.52 -17.04 -8.30
N VAL A 51 -8.61 -16.18 -7.87
CA VAL A 51 -7.27 -16.09 -8.46
C VAL A 51 -6.24 -16.46 -7.41
N TYR A 52 -5.29 -17.30 -7.81
CA TYR A 52 -4.14 -17.71 -7.03
C TYR A 52 -2.89 -17.29 -7.80
N ALA A 53 -1.97 -16.58 -7.15
CA ALA A 53 -0.68 -16.21 -7.71
C ALA A 53 0.42 -16.81 -6.84
N ASN A 54 1.33 -17.58 -7.44
CA ASN A 54 2.39 -18.32 -6.74
C ASN A 54 1.90 -19.14 -5.54
N GLY A 55 0.70 -19.73 -5.66
CA GLY A 55 0.07 -20.55 -4.62
C GLY A 55 -0.67 -19.78 -3.52
N GLN A 56 -0.62 -18.44 -3.52
CA GLN A 56 -1.40 -17.60 -2.60
C GLN A 56 -2.67 -17.08 -3.26
N GLN A 57 -3.80 -17.15 -2.55
CA GLN A 57 -5.05 -16.56 -3.04
C GLN A 57 -4.96 -15.03 -3.03
N VAL A 58 -5.30 -14.42 -4.15
CA VAL A 58 -5.33 -12.96 -4.30
C VAL A 58 -6.65 -12.43 -3.73
N ASN A 59 -6.55 -11.52 -2.78
CA ASN A 59 -7.71 -10.83 -2.21
C ASN A 59 -8.03 -9.58 -3.05
N PHE A 60 -9.23 -9.55 -3.63
CA PHE A 60 -9.70 -8.41 -4.40
C PHE A 60 -10.71 -7.59 -3.61
N ASP A 61 -10.54 -6.27 -3.65
CA ASP A 61 -11.55 -5.32 -3.19
C ASP A 61 -12.62 -5.03 -4.26
N SER A 62 -12.32 -5.31 -5.54
CA SER A 62 -13.27 -5.41 -6.64
C SER A 62 -13.09 -6.74 -7.37
N PRO A 63 -14.13 -7.60 -7.47
CA PRO A 63 -13.98 -8.93 -8.03
C PRO A 63 -13.58 -8.91 -9.51
N PRO A 64 -12.86 -9.93 -10.01
CA PRO A 64 -12.71 -10.14 -11.44
C PRO A 64 -14.06 -10.23 -12.14
N ILE A 65 -14.11 -9.77 -13.39
CA ILE A 65 -15.33 -9.80 -14.20
C ILE A 65 -15.12 -10.63 -15.46
N VAL A 66 -16.18 -11.26 -15.94
CA VAL A 66 -16.21 -11.86 -17.27
C VAL A 66 -16.87 -10.85 -18.20
N ASP A 67 -16.10 -10.30 -19.14
CA ASP A 67 -16.65 -9.52 -20.24
C ASP A 67 -17.34 -10.48 -21.21
N ALA A 68 -18.67 -10.55 -21.09
CA ALA A 68 -19.50 -11.43 -21.92
C ALA A 68 -19.49 -11.04 -23.41
N SER A 69 -19.18 -9.79 -23.75
CA SER A 69 -19.14 -9.32 -25.13
C SER A 69 -17.87 -9.78 -25.85
N ALA A 70 -16.76 -9.87 -25.11
CA ALA A 70 -15.47 -10.28 -25.64
C ALA A 70 -15.06 -11.72 -25.29
N ASN A 71 -15.84 -12.39 -24.44
CA ASN A 71 -15.53 -13.70 -23.87
C ASN A 71 -14.12 -13.70 -23.24
N ARG A 72 -13.87 -12.73 -22.35
CA ARG A 72 -12.60 -12.56 -21.62
C ARG A 72 -12.81 -12.32 -20.14
N THR A 73 -11.94 -12.89 -19.33
CA THR A 73 -11.86 -12.55 -17.91
C THR A 73 -10.94 -11.34 -17.74
N LEU A 74 -11.48 -10.29 -17.13
CA LEU A 74 -10.74 -9.12 -16.71
C LEU A 74 -10.49 -9.19 -15.21
N VAL A 75 -9.27 -8.92 -14.80
CA VAL A 75 -8.84 -8.96 -13.39
C VAL A 75 -8.32 -7.58 -12.97
N PRO A 76 -8.41 -7.21 -11.68
CA PRO A 76 -7.83 -5.97 -11.18
C PRO A 76 -6.31 -5.94 -11.38
N PHE A 77 -5.82 -4.95 -12.14
CA PHE A 77 -4.40 -4.82 -12.50
C PHE A 77 -3.50 -4.76 -11.26
N ARG A 78 -3.84 -3.89 -10.31
CA ARG A 78 -3.02 -3.64 -9.12
C ARG A 78 -2.76 -4.89 -8.30
N GLN A 79 -3.82 -5.56 -7.87
CA GLN A 79 -3.70 -6.69 -6.95
C GLN A 79 -2.94 -7.87 -7.56
N ILE A 80 -3.05 -8.09 -8.88
CA ILE A 80 -2.27 -9.12 -9.53
C ILE A 80 -0.79 -8.73 -9.59
N PHE A 81 -0.50 -7.50 -10.02
CA PHE A 81 0.89 -7.03 -10.18
C PHE A 81 1.62 -6.92 -8.84
N GLU A 82 0.97 -6.42 -7.79
CA GLU A 82 1.54 -6.35 -6.43
C GLU A 82 1.86 -7.74 -5.86
N VAL A 83 0.94 -8.72 -6.01
CA VAL A 83 1.21 -10.09 -5.55
C VAL A 83 2.34 -10.76 -6.36
N LEU A 84 2.53 -10.35 -7.61
CA LEU A 84 3.65 -10.78 -8.43
C LEU A 84 4.95 -9.99 -8.15
N GLY A 85 4.95 -9.11 -7.15
CA GLY A 85 6.12 -8.37 -6.68
C GLY A 85 6.45 -7.11 -7.50
N ALA A 86 5.49 -6.55 -8.22
CA ALA A 86 5.63 -5.28 -8.90
C ALA A 86 5.12 -4.11 -8.04
N GLU A 87 5.82 -2.97 -8.10
CA GLU A 87 5.29 -1.70 -7.63
C GLU A 87 4.18 -1.23 -8.57
N VAL A 88 3.05 -0.76 -8.03
CA VAL A 88 1.92 -0.30 -8.84
C VAL A 88 1.48 1.10 -8.43
N TRP A 89 1.34 1.98 -9.41
CA TRP A 89 0.76 3.31 -9.21
C TRP A 89 -0.22 3.65 -10.33
N TYR A 90 -0.97 4.74 -10.14
CA TYR A 90 -1.84 5.29 -11.17
C TYR A 90 -1.40 6.71 -11.45
N ASP A 91 -1.25 7.05 -12.72
CA ASP A 91 -0.94 8.40 -13.17
C ASP A 91 -2.20 9.01 -13.80
N SER A 92 -2.72 10.05 -13.16
CA SER A 92 -3.89 10.79 -13.64
C SER A 92 -3.60 11.65 -14.86
N VAL A 93 -2.33 12.03 -15.11
CA VAL A 93 -1.95 12.86 -16.27
C VAL A 93 -2.03 12.04 -17.55
N THR A 94 -1.43 10.86 -17.54
CA THR A 94 -1.47 9.92 -18.67
C THR A 94 -2.71 9.02 -18.64
N ASN A 95 -3.58 9.16 -17.64
CA ASN A 95 -4.75 8.31 -17.39
C ASN A 95 -4.41 6.81 -17.50
N SER A 96 -3.33 6.41 -16.85
CA SER A 96 -2.73 5.08 -17.00
C SER A 96 -2.41 4.45 -15.65
N SER A 97 -2.63 3.14 -15.55
CA SER A 97 -2.08 2.34 -14.45
C SER A 97 -0.69 1.85 -14.80
N PHE A 98 0.25 1.94 -13.87
CA PHE A 98 1.63 1.54 -14.09
C PHE A 98 2.02 0.40 -13.16
N GLY A 99 2.86 -0.52 -13.65
CA GLY A 99 3.46 -1.59 -12.88
C GLY A 99 4.95 -1.67 -13.17
N LYS A 100 5.81 -1.64 -12.15
CA LYS A 100 7.26 -1.76 -12.29
C LYS A 100 7.80 -2.93 -11.48
N LYS A 101 8.59 -3.79 -12.13
CA LYS A 101 9.32 -4.87 -11.49
C LYS A 101 10.67 -5.04 -12.19
N ASP A 102 11.75 -5.00 -11.44
CA ASP A 102 13.11 -5.06 -11.97
C ASP A 102 13.32 -4.01 -13.10
N ASN A 103 13.79 -4.44 -14.29
CA ASN A 103 13.94 -3.60 -15.48
C ASN A 103 12.69 -3.58 -16.39
N MET A 104 11.54 -4.02 -15.89
CA MET A 104 10.28 -4.05 -16.63
C MET A 104 9.32 -2.99 -16.08
N THR A 105 8.90 -2.09 -16.96
CA THR A 105 7.84 -1.12 -16.71
C THR A 105 6.67 -1.40 -17.63
N ILE A 106 5.48 -1.53 -17.05
CA ILE A 106 4.21 -1.66 -17.75
C ILE A 106 3.43 -0.37 -17.56
N GLN A 107 2.97 0.21 -18.67
CA GLN A 107 1.97 1.26 -18.69
C GLN A 107 0.69 0.71 -19.31
N LEU A 108 -0.41 0.86 -18.61
CA LEU A 108 -1.74 0.44 -19.03
C LEU A 108 -2.68 1.65 -19.07
N PRO A 109 -2.81 2.32 -20.23
CA PRO A 109 -3.81 3.36 -20.42
C PRO A 109 -5.22 2.82 -20.20
N VAL A 110 -6.06 3.62 -19.55
CA VAL A 110 -7.44 3.25 -19.22
C VAL A 110 -8.35 3.37 -20.44
N ASN A 111 -9.25 2.40 -20.64
CA ASN A 111 -10.23 2.33 -21.74
C ASN A 111 -9.62 2.20 -23.13
N GLU A 112 -8.35 1.82 -23.20
CA GLU A 112 -7.61 1.65 -24.45
C GLU A 112 -7.30 0.17 -24.71
N LYS A 113 -7.17 -0.19 -25.99
CA LYS A 113 -6.75 -1.54 -26.43
C LYS A 113 -5.24 -1.67 -26.55
N VAL A 114 -4.49 -0.84 -25.85
CA VAL A 114 -3.04 -0.84 -25.88
C VAL A 114 -2.48 -0.83 -24.47
N ALA A 115 -1.26 -1.36 -24.34
CA ALA A 115 -0.40 -1.22 -23.19
C ALA A 115 1.03 -0.99 -23.70
N TYR A 116 1.94 -0.60 -22.82
CA TYR A 116 3.34 -0.43 -23.15
C TYR A 116 4.19 -1.24 -22.17
N LYS A 117 5.17 -1.99 -22.68
CA LYS A 117 6.19 -2.69 -21.89
C LYS A 117 7.55 -2.12 -22.27
N ASN A 118 8.22 -1.45 -21.34
CA ASN A 118 9.49 -0.76 -21.62
C ASN A 118 9.40 0.13 -22.88
N ASP A 119 8.32 0.91 -22.96
CA ASP A 119 7.96 1.77 -24.10
C ASP A 119 7.59 1.04 -25.41
N GLU A 120 7.64 -0.30 -25.45
CA GLU A 120 7.17 -1.09 -26.58
C GLU A 120 5.66 -1.30 -26.54
N LEU A 121 4.97 -0.99 -27.64
CA LEU A 121 3.52 -1.11 -27.77
C LEU A 121 3.06 -2.58 -27.78
N ILE A 122 2.16 -2.92 -26.86
CA ILE A 122 1.43 -4.19 -26.80
C ILE A 122 -0.04 -3.93 -27.16
N THR A 123 -0.61 -4.73 -28.06
CA THR A 123 -2.05 -4.67 -28.37
C THR A 123 -2.84 -5.64 -27.50
N LEU A 124 -3.90 -5.15 -26.88
CA LEU A 124 -4.85 -5.93 -26.10
C LEU A 124 -6.00 -6.40 -26.99
N ASP A 125 -6.49 -7.62 -26.77
CA ASP A 125 -7.67 -8.13 -27.47
C ASP A 125 -8.98 -7.44 -26.98
N VAL A 126 -8.98 -6.99 -25.73
CA VAL A 126 -10.05 -6.19 -25.11
C VAL A 126 -9.43 -4.97 -24.44
N ALA A 127 -10.13 -3.84 -24.49
CA ALA A 127 -9.66 -2.63 -23.82
C ALA A 127 -9.58 -2.85 -22.31
N SER A 128 -8.64 -2.19 -21.63
CA SER A 128 -8.70 -2.05 -20.18
C SER A 128 -10.02 -1.36 -19.79
N GLN A 129 -10.53 -1.61 -18.59
CA GLN A 129 -11.81 -1.02 -18.14
C GLN A 129 -11.69 -0.50 -16.71
N VAL A 130 -12.49 0.49 -16.33
CA VAL A 130 -12.61 0.87 -14.91
C VAL A 130 -13.90 0.31 -14.34
N VAL A 131 -13.77 -0.55 -13.33
CA VAL A 131 -14.90 -1.12 -12.60
C VAL A 131 -14.68 -0.83 -11.12
N ASN A 132 -15.64 -0.15 -10.48
CA ASN A 132 -15.58 0.27 -9.08
C ASN A 132 -14.26 1.00 -8.70
N GLY A 133 -13.74 1.84 -9.62
CA GLY A 133 -12.48 2.56 -9.39
C GLY A 133 -11.23 1.68 -9.44
N ARG A 134 -11.30 0.50 -10.06
CA ARG A 134 -10.15 -0.38 -10.34
C ARG A 134 -9.98 -0.55 -11.83
N THR A 135 -8.73 -0.41 -12.30
CA THR A 135 -8.36 -0.74 -13.67
C THR A 135 -8.35 -2.25 -13.83
N MET A 136 -9.23 -2.74 -14.69
CA MET A 136 -9.40 -4.13 -15.05
C MET A 136 -8.64 -4.38 -16.35
N VAL A 137 -7.87 -5.47 -16.40
CA VAL A 137 -7.03 -5.84 -17.54
C VAL A 137 -7.30 -7.28 -17.96
N PRO A 138 -7.21 -7.62 -19.26
CA PRO A 138 -7.35 -9.01 -19.69
C PRO A 138 -6.33 -9.92 -19.01
N LEU A 139 -6.77 -11.05 -18.47
CA LEU A 139 -5.89 -12.02 -17.82
C LEU A 139 -4.74 -12.48 -18.74
N ARG A 140 -5.01 -12.60 -20.03
CA ARG A 140 -4.02 -12.98 -21.06
C ARG A 140 -2.87 -11.98 -21.17
N PHE A 141 -3.17 -10.69 -21.03
CA PHE A 141 -2.13 -9.66 -21.03
C PHE A 141 -1.14 -9.89 -19.89
N ILE A 142 -1.64 -10.25 -18.70
CA ILE A 142 -0.79 -10.52 -17.53
C ILE A 142 0.15 -11.70 -17.81
N SER A 143 -0.36 -12.81 -18.35
CA SER A 143 0.47 -13.98 -18.66
C SER A 143 1.57 -13.67 -19.68
N GLU A 144 1.21 -13.01 -20.79
CA GLU A 144 2.12 -12.74 -21.90
C GLU A 144 3.16 -11.65 -21.55
N THR A 145 2.76 -10.67 -20.75
CA THR A 145 3.59 -9.51 -20.40
C THR A 145 4.57 -9.83 -19.27
N LEU A 146 4.12 -10.58 -18.26
CA LEU A 146 4.90 -10.89 -17.06
C LEU A 146 5.65 -12.23 -17.15
N GLY A 147 5.57 -12.94 -18.27
CA GLY A 147 6.23 -14.25 -18.43
C GLY A 147 5.70 -15.30 -17.45
N CYS A 148 4.40 -15.25 -17.16
CA CYS A 148 3.73 -16.17 -16.24
C CYS A 148 2.92 -17.19 -17.03
N THR A 149 2.99 -18.47 -16.64
CA THR A 149 1.98 -19.46 -17.01
C THR A 149 0.70 -19.20 -16.26
N VAL A 150 -0.42 -19.24 -16.98
CA VAL A 150 -1.76 -19.16 -16.40
C VAL A 150 -2.52 -20.44 -16.70
N GLU A 151 -2.87 -21.16 -15.63
CA GLU A 151 -3.75 -22.32 -15.68
C GLU A 151 -5.14 -21.92 -15.19
N THR A 152 -6.19 -22.47 -15.81
CA THR A 152 -7.56 -22.25 -15.37
C THR A 152 -8.21 -23.59 -15.06
N GLN A 153 -8.94 -23.65 -13.94
CA GLN A 153 -9.69 -24.83 -13.54
C GLN A 153 -11.14 -24.44 -13.25
N ASN A 154 -12.07 -25.12 -13.92
CA ASN A 154 -13.49 -24.98 -13.63
C ASN A 154 -13.86 -25.99 -12.53
N THR A 155 -14.37 -25.50 -11.41
CA THR A 155 -15.01 -26.31 -10.38
C THR A 155 -16.52 -26.29 -10.58
N SER A 156 -17.26 -27.05 -9.75
CA SER A 156 -18.74 -27.09 -9.82
C SER A 156 -19.42 -25.75 -9.51
N SER A 157 -18.67 -24.76 -9.00
CA SER A 157 -19.22 -23.48 -8.54
C SER A 157 -18.36 -22.25 -8.88
N ASN A 158 -17.07 -22.43 -9.16
CA ASN A 158 -16.10 -21.33 -9.32
C ASN A 158 -15.15 -21.56 -10.50
N LEU A 159 -14.68 -20.46 -11.10
CA LEU A 159 -13.52 -20.46 -12.00
C LEU A 159 -12.28 -20.15 -11.16
N GLU A 160 -11.33 -21.07 -11.09
CA GLU A 160 -10.05 -20.86 -10.43
C GLU A 160 -8.98 -20.54 -11.47
N ILE A 161 -8.23 -19.47 -11.23
CA ILE A 161 -7.11 -19.02 -12.07
C ILE A 161 -5.84 -19.17 -11.26
N TYR A 162 -4.87 -19.91 -11.79
CA TYR A 162 -3.56 -20.11 -11.19
C TYR A 162 -2.51 -19.41 -12.05
N ILE A 163 -1.96 -18.33 -11.53
CA ILE A 163 -0.85 -17.58 -12.13
C ILE A 163 0.43 -18.11 -11.50
N LYS A 164 1.28 -18.70 -12.33
CA LYS A 164 2.61 -19.20 -11.96
C LYS A 164 3.62 -18.42 -12.79
N THR A 165 4.54 -17.69 -12.19
CA THR A 165 5.69 -17.16 -12.93
C THR A 165 6.54 -18.36 -13.39
N ASP A 166 6.70 -18.57 -14.70
CA ASP A 166 7.50 -19.68 -15.18
C ASP A 166 8.97 -19.49 -14.77
N ASN A 167 9.50 -20.51 -14.10
CA ASN A 167 10.90 -20.68 -13.77
C ASN A 167 11.57 -19.53 -12.97
N LEU A 168 11.09 -19.34 -11.74
CA LEU A 168 12.02 -18.87 -10.68
C LEU A 168 13.14 -19.89 -10.42
N GLN A 169 13.03 -21.16 -10.85
CA GLN A 169 14.08 -22.16 -10.64
C GLN A 169 15.14 -22.27 -11.74
N SER A 170 14.91 -21.83 -12.99
CA SER A 170 15.93 -22.08 -14.05
C SER A 170 17.10 -21.11 -14.03
N ASN A 171 16.94 -19.94 -13.41
CA ASN A 171 17.98 -18.91 -13.30
C ASN A 171 18.19 -18.49 -11.83
N MET A 172 18.01 -19.41 -10.88
CA MET A 172 18.40 -19.14 -9.50
C MET A 172 19.91 -18.93 -9.46
N ARG A 173 20.34 -17.78 -8.93
CA ARG A 173 21.70 -17.58 -8.46
C ARG A 173 21.98 -18.59 -7.36
N MET A 174 23.25 -18.88 -7.14
CA MET A 174 23.68 -19.72 -6.04
C MET A 174 24.61 -18.90 -5.16
N LEU A 175 24.29 -18.80 -3.86
CA LEU A 175 25.28 -18.41 -2.87
C LEU A 175 26.13 -19.64 -2.59
N THR A 176 27.33 -19.72 -3.19
CA THR A 176 28.17 -20.93 -3.14
C THR A 176 29.08 -20.94 -1.93
N ASN A 177 29.54 -19.77 -1.50
CA ASN A 177 30.52 -19.66 -0.42
C ASN A 177 30.47 -18.28 0.24
N ILE A 178 31.03 -18.21 1.44
CA ILE A 178 31.26 -16.96 2.16
C ILE A 178 32.74 -16.94 2.56
N LYS A 179 33.45 -15.91 2.12
CA LYS A 179 34.82 -15.63 2.53
C LYS A 179 34.84 -14.40 3.41
N THR A 180 35.74 -14.39 4.37
CA THR A 180 35.90 -13.27 5.30
C THR A 180 37.36 -12.91 5.41
N ASP A 181 37.65 -11.62 5.47
CA ASP A 181 38.95 -11.08 5.87
C ASP A 181 38.72 -10.03 6.96
N SER A 182 39.58 -9.98 7.97
CA SER A 182 39.40 -9.09 9.10
C SER A 182 40.74 -8.56 9.60
N ASN A 183 40.72 -7.28 9.99
CA ASN A 183 41.71 -6.68 10.88
C ASN A 183 41.00 -5.94 12.02
N ASP A 184 41.73 -5.14 12.79
CA ASP A 184 41.20 -4.44 13.97
C ASP A 184 40.12 -3.38 13.64
N LEU A 185 40.14 -2.82 12.42
CA LEU A 185 39.32 -1.66 12.03
C LEU A 185 38.34 -1.96 10.89
N ASN A 186 38.56 -3.06 10.16
CA ASN A 186 37.78 -3.43 8.98
C ASN A 186 37.47 -4.92 9.00
N PHE A 187 36.24 -5.26 8.61
CA PHE A 187 35.79 -6.61 8.35
C PHE A 187 35.20 -6.66 6.94
N ILE A 188 35.75 -7.53 6.11
CA ILE A 188 35.30 -7.74 4.74
C ILE A 188 34.61 -9.09 4.69
N VAL A 189 33.38 -9.11 4.19
CA VAL A 189 32.73 -10.35 3.76
C VAL A 189 32.57 -10.35 2.25
N GLU A 190 33.00 -11.42 1.61
CA GLU A 190 32.75 -11.69 0.20
C GLU A 190 31.76 -12.85 0.10
N LEU A 191 30.58 -12.56 -0.43
CA LEU A 191 29.56 -13.54 -0.76
C LEU A 191 29.79 -13.98 -2.22
N GLU A 192 30.15 -15.24 -2.44
CA GLU A 192 30.28 -15.79 -3.80
C GLU A 192 28.88 -16.07 -4.35
N VAL A 193 28.37 -15.12 -5.11
CA VAL A 193 27.04 -15.13 -5.73
C VAL A 193 27.09 -14.26 -6.98
N GLU A 194 26.46 -14.74 -8.05
CA GLU A 194 26.33 -13.99 -9.30
C GLU A 194 25.64 -12.62 -9.07
N ASP A 195 25.92 -11.67 -9.95
CA ASP A 195 25.28 -10.36 -9.96
C ASP A 195 23.74 -10.46 -9.97
N GLY A 196 23.08 -9.57 -9.24
CA GLY A 196 21.63 -9.53 -9.10
C GLY A 196 21.15 -8.65 -7.95
N VAL A 197 19.84 -8.69 -7.71
CA VAL A 197 19.19 -7.82 -6.72
C VAL A 197 19.48 -8.30 -5.30
N ASN A 198 19.99 -7.39 -4.47
CA ASN A 198 20.28 -7.63 -3.06
C ASN A 198 19.64 -6.52 -2.22
N ILE A 199 18.92 -6.87 -1.15
CA ILE A 199 18.24 -5.92 -0.27
C ILE A 199 18.90 -5.97 1.11
N ILE A 200 19.19 -4.81 1.69
CA ILE A 200 19.87 -4.70 2.99
C ILE A 200 18.88 -4.28 4.07
N HIS A 201 18.97 -4.92 5.22
CA HIS A 201 18.18 -4.63 6.41
C HIS A 201 19.09 -4.51 7.62
N GLU A 202 19.01 -3.39 8.32
CA GLU A 202 19.59 -3.27 9.66
C GLU A 202 18.56 -3.74 10.68
N LEU A 203 18.92 -4.76 11.45
CA LEU A 203 18.09 -5.29 12.53
C LEU A 203 18.75 -4.89 13.84
N VAL A 204 17.98 -4.32 14.76
CA VAL A 204 18.46 -4.01 16.10
C VAL A 204 17.93 -5.04 17.10
N ASN A 205 18.59 -5.18 18.25
CA ASN A 205 18.22 -6.09 19.34
C ASN A 205 18.14 -7.59 18.96
N PRO A 206 19.27 -8.29 18.71
CA PRO A 206 20.64 -7.75 18.64
C PRO A 206 20.93 -7.08 17.28
N GLU A 207 21.93 -6.19 17.27
CA GLU A 207 22.45 -5.52 16.07
C GLU A 207 22.92 -6.54 15.04
N ARG A 208 22.33 -6.48 13.85
CA ARG A 208 22.62 -7.37 12.73
C ARG A 208 22.48 -6.63 11.41
N LEU A 209 23.35 -6.97 10.47
CA LEU A 209 23.20 -6.60 9.07
C LEU A 209 22.67 -7.80 8.31
N ALA A 210 21.42 -7.74 7.83
CA ALA A 210 20.81 -8.79 7.03
C ALA A 210 20.77 -8.41 5.55
N ILE A 211 21.11 -9.36 4.69
CA ILE A 211 21.28 -9.20 3.24
C ILE A 211 20.42 -10.24 2.56
N ASP A 212 19.36 -9.81 1.89
CA ASP A 212 18.44 -10.64 1.15
C ASP A 212 18.86 -10.70 -0.31
N LEU A 213 19.45 -11.84 -0.69
CA LEU A 213 19.84 -12.16 -2.06
C LEU A 213 18.60 -12.70 -2.79
N GLN A 214 18.03 -11.92 -3.70
CA GLN A 214 16.85 -12.30 -4.46
C GLN A 214 17.17 -13.28 -5.58
N ASN A 215 16.23 -14.19 -5.86
CA ASN A 215 16.39 -15.32 -6.79
C ASN A 215 17.68 -16.11 -6.53
N THR A 216 17.98 -16.38 -5.26
CA THR A 216 19.20 -17.05 -4.83
C THR A 216 18.87 -18.27 -3.99
N ASN A 217 19.51 -19.40 -4.31
CA ASN A 217 19.51 -20.59 -3.48
C ASN A 217 20.72 -20.56 -2.54
N ASN A 218 20.55 -21.05 -1.32
CA ASN A 218 21.62 -21.13 -0.34
C ASN A 218 22.37 -22.46 -0.44
N ASN A 219 23.66 -22.41 -0.76
CA ASN A 219 24.59 -23.54 -0.62
C ASN A 219 25.80 -23.19 0.26
N ALA A 220 25.88 -21.96 0.75
CA ALA A 220 26.90 -21.53 1.69
C ALA A 220 26.56 -21.99 3.10
N ARG A 221 27.60 -22.15 3.92
CA ARG A 221 27.49 -22.52 5.32
C ARG A 221 27.56 -21.29 6.22
N ASP A 222 26.93 -21.42 7.38
CA ASP A 222 27.14 -20.49 8.50
C ASP A 222 28.61 -20.44 8.91
N ILE A 223 29.06 -19.28 9.38
CA ILE A 223 30.32 -19.06 10.07
C ILE A 223 29.98 -18.57 11.47
N LEU A 224 29.91 -19.49 12.43
CA LEU A 224 29.37 -19.20 13.76
C LEU A 224 30.37 -18.54 14.71
N ASP A 225 31.67 -18.73 14.48
CA ASP A 225 32.75 -18.23 15.34
C ASP A 225 33.76 -17.43 14.52
N LEU A 226 33.66 -16.09 14.57
CA LEU A 226 34.61 -15.18 13.94
C LEU A 226 35.52 -14.52 14.97
N ASN A 227 36.83 -14.56 14.71
CA ASN A 227 37.83 -13.77 15.44
C ASN A 227 37.90 -12.33 14.89
N SER A 228 36.77 -11.63 14.89
CA SER A 228 36.66 -10.23 14.47
C SER A 228 36.16 -9.34 15.60
N PRO A 229 36.64 -8.09 15.74
CA PRO A 229 36.09 -7.14 16.69
C PRO A 229 34.72 -6.58 16.27
N LEU A 230 34.34 -6.66 14.99
CA LEU A 230 33.10 -6.04 14.46
C LEU A 230 31.96 -7.04 14.27
N VAL A 231 32.27 -8.26 13.81
CA VAL A 231 31.28 -9.29 13.49
C VAL A 231 31.52 -10.54 14.34
N SER A 232 30.47 -11.09 14.93
CA SER A 232 30.51 -12.28 15.77
C SER A 232 30.23 -13.56 15.00
N SER A 233 29.24 -13.52 14.11
CA SER A 233 28.86 -14.66 13.29
C SER A 233 28.27 -14.21 11.95
N ILE A 234 28.26 -15.11 10.98
CA ILE A 234 27.52 -14.97 9.72
C ILE A 234 26.61 -16.19 9.58
N ARG A 235 25.32 -15.95 9.42
CA ARG A 235 24.29 -16.99 9.30
C ARG A 235 23.60 -16.89 7.96
N THR A 236 23.34 -18.01 7.31
CA THR A 236 22.63 -18.07 6.04
C THR A 236 21.37 -18.90 6.20
N SER A 237 20.29 -18.47 5.56
CA SER A 237 19.06 -19.25 5.52
C SER A 237 18.33 -19.03 4.21
N GLN A 238 17.65 -20.08 3.75
CA GLN A 238 16.68 -19.95 2.66
C GLN A 238 15.42 -19.30 3.24
N TYR A 239 15.36 -17.96 3.20
CA TYR A 239 14.30 -17.16 3.81
C TYR A 239 12.94 -17.40 3.14
N SER A 240 12.96 -17.58 1.81
CA SER A 240 11.81 -17.97 1.00
C SER A 240 12.28 -18.94 -0.10
N SER A 241 11.35 -19.50 -0.89
CA SER A 241 11.70 -20.35 -2.05
C SER A 241 12.59 -19.67 -3.09
N THR A 242 12.74 -18.34 -3.05
CA THR A 242 13.54 -17.57 -3.99
C THR A 242 14.57 -16.65 -3.32
N THR A 243 14.60 -16.52 -2.00
CA THR A 243 15.45 -15.54 -1.33
C THR A 243 16.36 -16.23 -0.32
N THR A 244 17.67 -16.03 -0.46
CA THR A 244 18.65 -16.39 0.56
C THR A 244 18.94 -15.17 1.42
N ARG A 245 18.76 -15.28 2.74
CA ARG A 245 19.13 -14.25 3.70
C ARG A 245 20.47 -14.58 4.33
N VAL A 246 21.43 -13.67 4.23
CA VAL A 246 22.71 -13.70 4.93
C VAL A 246 22.66 -12.68 6.06
N VAL A 247 22.92 -13.09 7.30
CA VAL A 247 22.84 -12.24 8.50
C VAL A 247 24.20 -12.18 9.15
N LEU A 248 24.75 -10.99 9.30
CA LEU A 248 25.95 -10.73 10.07
C LEU A 248 25.53 -10.27 11.46
N ASP A 249 25.92 -11.02 12.49
CA ASP A 249 25.69 -10.64 13.88
C ASP A 249 26.79 -9.67 14.32
N LEU A 250 26.43 -8.42 14.58
CA LEU A 250 27.37 -7.35 14.88
C LEU A 250 27.70 -7.31 16.38
N LYS A 251 28.93 -6.92 16.71
CA LYS A 251 29.40 -6.70 18.09
C LYS A 251 29.29 -5.25 18.54
N LYS A 252 29.11 -4.33 17.58
CA LYS A 252 29.08 -2.87 17.76
C LYS A 252 28.46 -2.22 16.52
N ASP A 253 28.13 -0.93 16.64
CA ASP A 253 27.74 -0.07 15.52
C ASP A 253 28.82 -0.02 14.43
N VAL A 254 28.40 -0.19 13.18
CA VAL A 254 29.28 -0.23 12.01
C VAL A 254 28.72 0.58 10.85
N ASP A 255 29.63 1.19 10.08
CA ASP A 255 29.36 1.70 8.75
C ASP A 255 29.67 0.60 7.74
N TYR A 256 28.94 0.54 6.63
CA TYR A 256 29.19 -0.46 5.58
C TYR A 256 29.08 0.11 4.16
N HIS A 257 29.81 -0.53 3.24
CA HIS A 257 29.78 -0.24 1.82
C HIS A 257 29.69 -1.54 1.02
N LEU A 258 28.84 -1.58 -0.01
CA LEU A 258 28.64 -2.75 -0.86
C LEU A 258 29.26 -2.52 -2.24
N GLU A 259 29.97 -3.53 -2.72
CA GLU A 259 30.53 -3.58 -4.07
C GLU A 259 30.09 -4.87 -4.75
N GLN A 260 29.25 -4.75 -5.77
CA GLN A 260 28.79 -5.88 -6.56
C GLN A 260 29.74 -6.10 -7.75
N ASN A 261 30.36 -7.28 -7.78
CA ASN A 261 31.13 -7.80 -8.91
C ASN A 261 30.27 -8.80 -9.70
N LYS A 262 30.80 -9.29 -10.83
CA LYS A 262 30.09 -10.28 -11.65
C LYS A 262 29.71 -11.56 -10.88
N ASP A 263 30.64 -12.06 -10.06
CA ASP A 263 30.53 -13.37 -9.38
C ASP A 263 30.62 -13.25 -7.84
N SER A 264 30.63 -12.03 -7.29
CA SER A 264 30.63 -11.82 -5.85
C SER A 264 30.00 -10.50 -5.41
N LEU A 265 29.38 -10.50 -4.22
CA LEU A 265 28.98 -9.31 -3.49
C LEU A 265 29.95 -9.11 -2.32
N VAL A 266 30.69 -8.01 -2.34
CA VAL A 266 31.63 -7.65 -1.27
C VAL A 266 30.98 -6.62 -0.35
N VAL A 267 31.00 -6.88 0.95
CA VAL A 267 30.55 -5.94 1.98
C VAL A 267 31.72 -5.59 2.86
N ASN A 268 32.14 -4.32 2.79
CA ASN A 268 33.18 -3.75 3.63
C ASN A 268 32.52 -3.12 4.85
N ILE A 269 32.95 -3.51 6.05
CA ILE A 269 32.37 -3.11 7.32
C ILE A 269 33.44 -2.47 8.18
N THR A 270 33.20 -1.24 8.60
CA THR A 270 34.12 -0.47 9.44
C THR A 270 33.44 -0.04 10.72
N GLU A 271 34.20 0.11 11.80
CA GLU A 271 33.68 0.70 13.04
C GLU A 271 33.12 2.10 12.78
N SER A 272 31.86 2.33 13.13
CA SER A 272 31.26 3.66 13.01
C SER A 272 32.01 4.63 13.91
N LYS A 273 32.46 5.76 13.36
CA LYS A 273 33.05 6.84 14.16
C LYS A 273 31.95 7.63 14.86
N GLN A 274 31.31 7.05 15.87
CA GLN A 274 30.50 7.85 16.78
C GLN A 274 31.42 8.73 17.67
N PRO A 275 31.01 9.97 18.02
CA PRO A 275 31.68 10.73 19.07
C PRO A 275 31.61 9.92 20.37
N GLN A 276 32.76 9.75 21.05
CA GLN A 276 32.90 8.96 22.28
C GLN A 276 31.69 9.11 23.22
N SER A 277 30.90 8.04 23.39
CA SER A 277 29.89 7.96 24.43
C SER A 277 30.51 7.41 25.70
N SER A 278 30.32 8.15 26.79
CA SER A 278 30.60 7.73 28.16
C SER A 278 29.79 6.50 28.55
N GLU A 279 30.36 5.66 29.42
CA GLU A 279 29.83 4.41 30.00
C GLU A 279 28.31 4.36 30.29
N PRO A 280 27.70 3.16 30.24
CA PRO A 280 26.26 2.98 30.41
C PRO A 280 25.82 3.14 31.87
N PRO A 281 24.81 3.97 32.18
CA PRO A 281 24.17 3.94 33.50
C PRO A 281 23.12 2.83 33.57
N GLN A 282 23.08 2.20 34.74
CA GLN A 282 22.17 1.14 35.15
C GLN A 282 20.69 1.50 34.98
N GLN A 283 19.88 0.44 34.82
CA GLN A 283 18.42 0.46 34.85
C GLN A 283 17.88 1.26 36.04
N GLU A 284 17.15 2.34 35.76
CA GLU A 284 16.16 2.91 36.68
C GLU A 284 14.78 2.92 36.02
N THR A 285 13.78 2.64 36.86
CA THR A 285 12.35 2.54 36.55
C THR A 285 11.68 3.93 36.51
N PRO A 286 10.45 4.05 35.98
CA PRO A 286 10.01 5.22 35.22
C PRO A 286 9.68 6.42 36.08
N GLY A 287 10.35 7.54 35.79
CA GLY A 287 10.04 8.85 36.32
C GLY A 287 10.68 9.94 35.46
N THR A 288 9.86 10.65 34.68
CA THR A 288 10.21 11.85 33.88
C THR A 288 11.40 11.71 32.91
N GLY A 289 11.23 11.20 31.68
CA GLY A 289 12.39 11.23 30.77
C GLY A 289 12.39 10.43 29.47
N ASN A 290 11.43 10.64 28.56
CA ASN A 290 11.78 10.57 27.14
C ASN A 290 11.09 11.70 26.37
N LYS A 291 11.86 12.46 25.60
CA LYS A 291 11.38 13.56 24.74
C LYS A 291 11.58 13.27 23.25
N LEU A 292 11.89 12.02 22.89
CA LEU A 292 12.02 11.63 21.49
C LEU A 292 10.64 11.52 20.84
N ILE A 293 10.42 12.23 19.74
CA ILE A 293 9.23 12.12 18.90
C ILE A 293 9.65 11.56 17.55
N ILE A 294 8.93 10.55 17.07
CA ILE A 294 9.06 10.08 15.69
C ILE A 294 8.05 10.83 14.85
N LEU A 295 8.52 11.56 13.83
CA LEU A 295 7.67 12.15 12.83
C LEU A 295 7.68 11.30 11.56
N ASP A 296 6.49 11.06 11.04
CA ASP A 296 6.28 10.27 9.85
C ASP A 296 5.65 11.11 8.75
N ALA A 297 6.45 11.49 7.74
CA ALA A 297 5.93 12.15 6.56
C ALA A 297 5.31 11.09 5.65
N GLY A 298 3.98 11.08 5.52
CA GLY A 298 3.25 10.10 4.70
C GLY A 298 3.80 10.00 3.27
N HIS A 299 3.64 8.83 2.64
CA HIS A 299 4.01 8.60 1.23
C HIS A 299 5.52 8.81 0.95
N GLY A 300 5.89 9.17 -0.28
CA GLY A 300 7.28 9.42 -0.71
C GLY A 300 7.69 8.52 -1.87
N GLY A 301 8.66 8.98 -2.67
CA GLY A 301 9.15 8.23 -3.83
C GLY A 301 8.04 7.95 -4.84
N SER A 302 7.81 6.68 -5.15
CA SER A 302 6.78 6.22 -6.09
C SER A 302 5.35 6.36 -5.57
N ASP A 303 5.16 6.43 -4.24
CA ASP A 303 3.87 6.76 -3.64
C ASP A 303 3.72 8.28 -3.55
N THR A 304 2.91 8.85 -4.44
CA THR A 304 2.64 10.29 -4.48
C THR A 304 1.65 10.75 -3.41
N GLY A 305 0.94 9.81 -2.78
CA GLY A 305 -0.26 10.11 -2.01
C GLY A 305 -1.37 10.70 -2.86
N ALA A 306 -2.27 11.44 -2.22
CA ALA A 306 -3.31 12.17 -2.92
C ALA A 306 -2.74 13.26 -3.84
N VAL A 307 -3.40 13.43 -4.99
CA VAL A 307 -3.10 14.53 -5.91
C VAL A 307 -4.09 15.66 -5.64
N GLY A 308 -3.58 16.85 -5.37
CA GLY A 308 -4.36 18.04 -5.14
C GLY A 308 -5.07 18.55 -6.40
N TYR A 309 -6.02 19.46 -6.21
CA TYR A 309 -6.78 20.05 -7.32
C TYR A 309 -5.88 20.73 -8.38
N SER A 310 -4.76 21.31 -7.95
CA SER A 310 -3.77 21.95 -8.83
C SER A 310 -2.74 20.98 -9.45
N GLY A 311 -2.82 19.69 -9.13
CA GLY A 311 -1.87 18.66 -9.58
C GLY A 311 -0.64 18.48 -8.67
N LYS A 312 -0.60 19.17 -7.52
CA LYS A 312 0.49 19.02 -6.54
C LYS A 312 0.30 17.75 -5.71
N TYR A 313 1.40 17.13 -5.28
CA TYR A 313 1.35 15.87 -4.56
C TYR A 313 1.30 16.05 -3.04
N GLU A 314 0.55 15.18 -2.38
CA GLU A 314 0.52 15.07 -0.91
C GLU A 314 1.91 14.81 -0.35
N LYS A 315 2.69 13.89 -0.95
CA LYS A 315 4.03 13.54 -0.47
C LYS A 315 4.97 14.74 -0.30
N ASP A 316 4.82 15.76 -1.14
CA ASP A 316 5.64 16.98 -1.12
C ASP A 316 5.15 17.93 -0.02
N LEU A 317 3.82 18.10 0.08
CA LEU A 317 3.18 18.92 1.10
C LEU A 317 3.50 18.42 2.51
N VAL A 318 3.32 17.12 2.74
CA VAL A 318 3.50 16.52 4.07
C VAL A 318 4.96 16.47 4.48
N LEU A 319 5.90 16.31 3.52
CA LEU A 319 7.33 16.44 3.80
C LEU A 319 7.67 17.87 4.27
N GLN A 320 7.18 18.89 3.57
CA GLN A 320 7.42 20.29 3.95
C GLN A 320 6.86 20.65 5.33
N ILE A 321 5.65 20.18 5.65
CA ILE A 321 5.05 20.38 6.98
C ILE A 321 5.86 19.63 8.05
N THR A 322 6.30 18.39 7.74
CA THR A 322 7.08 17.56 8.67
C THR A 322 8.45 18.16 8.97
N ASP A 323 9.14 18.71 7.98
CA ASP A 323 10.42 19.39 8.18
C ASP A 323 10.29 20.63 9.07
N LYS A 324 9.26 21.46 8.82
CA LYS A 324 8.93 22.60 9.67
C LYS A 324 8.61 22.15 11.10
N LEU A 325 7.87 21.05 11.25
CA LEU A 325 7.51 20.48 12.54
C LEU A 325 8.72 19.96 13.30
N LYS A 326 9.65 19.27 12.62
CA LYS A 326 10.92 18.83 13.20
C LYS A 326 11.65 19.99 13.84
N THR A 327 11.90 21.06 13.08
CA THR A 327 12.60 22.25 13.59
C THR A 327 11.86 22.88 14.77
N ALA A 328 10.53 22.98 14.72
CA ALA A 328 9.74 23.59 15.80
C ALA A 328 9.73 22.75 17.10
N LEU A 329 9.73 21.42 16.98
CA LEU A 329 9.84 20.50 18.11
C LEU A 329 11.25 20.49 18.71
N GLU A 330 12.28 20.48 17.89
CA GLU A 330 13.68 20.59 18.33
C GLU A 330 13.91 21.91 19.10
N ASN A 331 13.43 23.03 18.56
CA ASN A 331 13.46 24.33 19.24
C ASN A 331 12.63 24.36 20.54
N SER A 332 11.69 23.43 20.69
CA SER A 332 10.88 23.25 21.90
C SER A 332 11.50 22.26 22.90
N GLY A 333 12.70 21.75 22.63
CA GLY A 333 13.46 20.87 23.51
C GLY A 333 13.10 19.39 23.40
N TYR A 334 12.48 18.97 22.29
CA TYR A 334 12.29 17.56 21.94
C TYR A 334 13.42 17.06 21.06
N SER A 335 13.74 15.76 21.16
CA SER A 335 14.54 15.08 20.14
C SER A 335 13.58 14.59 19.05
N VAL A 336 13.99 14.67 17.79
CA VAL A 336 13.12 14.30 16.67
C VAL A 336 13.86 13.37 15.70
N MET A 337 13.19 12.29 15.31
CA MET A 337 13.64 11.37 14.27
C MET A 337 12.56 11.29 13.19
N LEU A 338 12.98 11.22 11.92
CA LEU A 338 12.07 11.18 10.77
C LEU A 338 12.07 9.78 10.16
N THR A 339 10.90 9.27 9.76
CA THR A 339 10.84 8.03 8.95
C THR A 339 11.44 8.23 7.55
N ARG A 340 11.35 9.45 7.00
CA ARG A 340 12.07 9.91 5.80
C ARG A 340 12.38 11.40 5.91
N SER A 341 13.52 11.83 5.38
CA SER A 341 13.95 13.24 5.33
C SER A 341 13.97 13.82 3.91
N ASP A 342 13.59 13.03 2.91
CA ASP A 342 13.57 13.38 1.49
C ASP A 342 12.43 12.66 0.78
N ASP A 343 12.39 12.72 -0.56
CA ASP A 343 11.39 12.07 -1.41
C ASP A 343 11.68 10.55 -1.61
N THR A 344 11.99 9.85 -0.53
CA THR A 344 12.16 8.40 -0.51
C THR A 344 10.88 7.69 -0.10
N PHE A 345 10.53 6.62 -0.81
CA PHE A 345 9.45 5.72 -0.39
C PHE A 345 9.89 4.86 0.81
N VAL A 346 9.12 4.90 1.89
CA VAL A 346 9.29 4.02 3.06
C VAL A 346 8.01 3.22 3.25
N SER A 347 8.11 1.89 3.32
CA SER A 347 6.95 1.03 3.52
C SER A 347 6.31 1.26 4.90
N LEU A 348 5.01 0.97 5.02
CA LEU A 348 4.29 1.10 6.29
C LEU A 348 4.92 0.25 7.41
N GLU A 349 5.43 -0.93 7.07
CA GLU A 349 6.14 -1.82 8.00
C GLU A 349 7.46 -1.20 8.48
N ASN A 350 8.27 -0.65 7.58
CA ASN A 350 9.54 -0.03 7.95
C ASN A 350 9.36 1.22 8.81
N ARG A 351 8.30 2.01 8.58
CA ARG A 351 7.94 3.15 9.45
C ARG A 351 7.67 2.70 10.88
N VAL A 352 6.92 1.60 11.05
CA VAL A 352 6.61 1.01 12.35
C VAL A 352 7.84 0.41 13.01
N ILE A 353 8.64 -0.37 12.27
CA ILE A 353 9.88 -0.98 12.77
C ILE A 353 10.82 0.13 13.27
N TYR A 354 11.03 1.15 12.45
CA TYR A 354 11.84 2.32 12.80
C TYR A 354 11.38 2.96 14.11
N ALA A 355 10.08 3.24 14.25
CA ALA A 355 9.54 3.84 15.46
C ALA A 355 9.68 2.92 16.70
N ASN A 356 9.35 1.63 16.55
CA ASN A 356 9.34 0.64 17.63
C ASN A 356 10.73 0.24 18.15
N ASN A 357 11.76 0.51 17.36
CA ASN A 357 13.16 0.31 17.74
C ASN A 357 13.72 1.45 18.59
N THR A 358 12.88 2.45 18.89
CA THR A 358 13.19 3.54 19.79
C THR A 358 12.33 3.44 21.06
N ASN A 359 12.71 4.21 22.09
CA ASN A 359 11.85 4.42 23.26
C ASN A 359 10.95 5.66 23.11
N ALA A 360 10.60 6.07 21.88
CA ALA A 360 9.95 7.36 21.62
C ALA A 360 8.72 7.62 22.48
N PHE A 361 8.59 8.88 22.90
CA PHE A 361 7.46 9.41 23.64
C PHE A 361 6.16 9.36 22.83
N ALA A 362 6.24 9.70 21.54
CA ALA A 362 5.09 9.69 20.64
C ALA A 362 5.52 9.45 19.19
N PHE A 363 4.58 8.92 18.41
CA PHE A 363 4.66 8.80 16.95
C PHE A 363 3.59 9.69 16.32
N VAL A 364 3.98 10.55 15.38
CA VAL A 364 3.08 11.50 14.72
C VAL A 364 3.23 11.39 13.21
N SER A 365 2.22 10.83 12.55
CA SER A 365 2.15 10.73 11.09
C SER A 365 1.39 11.91 10.50
N ILE A 366 1.94 12.51 9.45
CA ILE A 366 1.40 13.70 8.78
C ILE A 366 0.91 13.33 7.39
N HIS A 367 -0.36 13.63 7.13
CA HIS A 367 -1.08 13.36 5.89
C HIS A 367 -1.93 14.56 5.45
N ALA A 368 -2.41 14.52 4.21
CA ALA A 368 -3.42 15.44 3.68
C ALA A 368 -4.49 14.67 2.90
N ASN A 369 -5.68 14.64 3.47
CA ASN A 369 -6.80 13.83 3.05
C ASN A 369 -7.27 14.11 1.61
N SER A 370 -8.07 13.19 1.08
CA SER A 370 -8.68 13.32 -0.21
C SER A 370 -10.06 12.67 -0.25
N PHE A 371 -10.95 13.24 -1.07
CA PHE A 371 -12.25 12.67 -1.33
C PHE A 371 -12.60 12.82 -2.82
N SER A 372 -13.49 11.96 -3.32
CA SER A 372 -13.87 11.95 -4.74
C SER A 372 -14.55 13.25 -5.21
N GLY A 373 -15.03 14.08 -4.29
CA GLY A 373 -15.61 15.38 -4.57
C GLY A 373 -14.85 16.51 -3.86
N PRO A 374 -14.74 17.71 -4.46
CA PRO A 374 -13.87 18.78 -3.97
C PRO A 374 -14.45 19.57 -2.79
N SER A 375 -15.54 19.11 -2.18
CA SER A 375 -16.27 19.83 -1.12
C SER A 375 -15.91 19.37 0.29
N ALA A 376 -15.28 18.19 0.43
CA ALA A 376 -14.80 17.73 1.72
C ALA A 376 -13.74 18.70 2.24
N GLN A 377 -13.83 19.06 3.51
CA GLN A 377 -12.89 19.98 4.15
C GLN A 377 -12.84 19.79 5.66
N GLY A 378 -11.74 20.25 6.26
CA GLY A 378 -11.51 20.32 7.70
C GLY A 378 -10.44 19.37 8.18
N LEU A 379 -10.05 19.56 9.44
CA LEU A 379 -8.99 18.84 10.13
C LEU A 379 -9.57 17.63 10.89
N GLU A 380 -8.92 16.48 10.74
CA GLU A 380 -9.17 15.28 11.56
C GLU A 380 -7.86 14.66 12.05
N VAL A 381 -7.92 14.03 13.23
CA VAL A 381 -6.79 13.31 13.81
C VAL A 381 -7.25 11.90 14.15
N TYR A 382 -6.50 10.90 13.72
CA TYR A 382 -6.78 9.50 13.92
C TYR A 382 -5.94 8.90 15.03
N THR A 383 -6.56 7.99 15.78
CA THR A 383 -5.92 7.08 16.72
C THR A 383 -6.40 5.65 16.47
N MET A 384 -5.73 4.66 17.05
CA MET A 384 -6.13 3.25 16.95
C MET A 384 -7.41 2.99 17.76
N TYR A 385 -8.23 2.04 17.31
CA TYR A 385 -9.45 1.63 18.02
C TYR A 385 -9.18 1.31 19.50
N GLY A 386 -9.88 1.98 20.41
CA GLY A 386 -9.78 1.77 21.85
C GLY A 386 -8.49 2.26 22.50
N ALA A 387 -7.64 2.99 21.77
CA ALA A 387 -6.44 3.62 22.31
C ALA A 387 -6.79 4.87 23.14
N ASP A 388 -5.81 5.42 23.86
CA ASP A 388 -5.98 6.72 24.49
C ASP A 388 -6.09 7.84 23.43
N HIS A 389 -7.08 8.71 23.60
CA HIS A 389 -7.35 9.82 22.69
C HIS A 389 -6.70 11.14 23.15
N SER A 390 -6.09 11.18 24.34
CA SER A 390 -5.63 12.42 24.96
C SER A 390 -4.60 13.18 24.09
N LEU A 391 -3.60 12.50 23.51
CA LEU A 391 -2.65 13.08 22.57
C LEU A 391 -3.36 13.63 21.31
N ALA A 392 -4.22 12.81 20.70
CA ALA A 392 -4.95 13.20 19.48
C ALA A 392 -5.84 14.43 19.73
N GLN A 393 -6.54 14.45 20.86
CA GLN A 393 -7.44 15.53 21.24
C GLN A 393 -6.66 16.82 21.56
N ALA A 394 -5.56 16.73 22.31
CA ALA A 394 -4.72 17.89 22.62
C ALA A 394 -4.13 18.53 21.35
N VAL A 395 -3.70 17.70 20.39
CA VAL A 395 -3.18 18.14 19.08
C VAL A 395 -4.30 18.76 18.24
N LEU A 396 -5.44 18.09 18.10
CA LEU A 396 -6.59 18.61 17.36
C LEU A 396 -7.01 19.99 17.87
N ASP A 397 -7.25 20.13 19.18
CA ASP A 397 -7.74 21.37 19.78
C ASP A 397 -6.73 22.51 19.60
N SER A 398 -5.44 22.21 19.69
CA SER A 398 -4.37 23.20 19.55
C SER A 398 -4.17 23.67 18.11
N ILE A 399 -4.33 22.78 17.11
CA ILE A 399 -4.34 23.18 15.69
C ILE A 399 -5.56 24.06 15.41
N LEU A 400 -6.77 23.62 15.82
CA LEU A 400 -8.01 24.35 15.57
C LEU A 400 -7.98 25.77 16.18
N ALA A 401 -7.41 25.92 17.37
CA ALA A 401 -7.26 27.22 18.03
C ALA A 401 -6.40 28.21 17.21
N LYS A 402 -5.48 27.71 16.38
CA LYS A 402 -4.59 28.54 15.55
C LYS A 402 -5.09 28.73 14.12
N THR A 403 -5.71 27.70 13.55
CA THR A 403 -6.09 27.69 12.13
C THR A 403 -7.53 28.11 11.89
N GLY A 404 -8.43 27.88 12.84
CA GLY A 404 -9.87 28.06 12.66
C GLY A 404 -10.48 27.10 11.63
N GLN A 405 -9.79 26.02 11.27
CA GLN A 405 -10.30 25.00 10.34
C GLN A 405 -11.59 24.35 10.86
N ILE A 406 -12.34 23.73 9.96
CA ILE A 406 -13.52 22.95 10.32
C ILE A 406 -13.08 21.74 11.16
N ASN A 407 -13.67 21.59 12.34
CA ASN A 407 -13.38 20.49 13.25
C ASN A 407 -14.11 19.21 12.80
N ARG A 408 -13.35 18.20 12.35
CA ARG A 408 -13.87 16.87 12.00
C ARG A 408 -13.63 15.81 13.06
N LYS A 409 -13.20 16.24 14.25
CA LYS A 409 -12.98 15.46 15.48
C LYS A 409 -11.82 14.48 15.42
N VAL A 410 -11.48 13.95 16.59
CA VAL A 410 -10.67 12.74 16.71
C VAL A 410 -11.50 11.56 16.21
N LYS A 411 -10.88 10.67 15.45
CA LYS A 411 -11.48 9.46 14.88
C LYS A 411 -10.65 8.24 15.20
N GLU A 412 -11.28 7.08 15.18
CA GLU A 412 -10.58 5.81 15.31
C GLU A 412 -10.47 5.13 13.95
N ALA A 413 -9.29 4.60 13.63
CA ALA A 413 -9.05 3.81 12.44
C ALA A 413 -7.92 2.79 12.66
N GLY A 414 -7.96 1.69 11.92
CA GLY A 414 -6.95 0.63 11.96
C GLY A 414 -5.76 0.87 11.05
N TYR A 415 -5.34 2.12 10.83
CA TYR A 415 -4.22 2.42 9.93
C TYR A 415 -2.93 1.77 10.44
N TYR A 416 -2.17 1.17 9.52
CA TYR A 416 -1.06 0.27 9.86
C TYR A 416 -0.05 0.94 10.82
N VAL A 417 0.35 2.18 10.53
CA VAL A 417 1.39 2.89 11.28
C VAL A 417 0.99 3.21 12.72
N ILE A 418 -0.27 3.57 12.99
CA ILE A 418 -0.75 3.82 14.35
C ILE A 418 -1.17 2.53 15.08
N LYS A 419 -1.52 1.49 14.33
CA LYS A 419 -1.94 0.18 14.88
C LYS A 419 -0.77 -0.62 15.46
N TYR A 420 0.39 -0.60 14.82
CA TYR A 420 1.51 -1.49 15.16
C TYR A 420 2.67 -0.78 15.86
N THR A 421 2.62 0.54 16.04
CA THR A 421 3.54 1.28 16.91
C THR A 421 3.25 1.01 18.39
N LYS A 422 4.29 0.96 19.22
CA LYS A 422 4.22 0.64 20.66
C LYS A 422 4.02 1.86 21.57
N MET A 423 4.42 3.05 21.10
CA MET A 423 4.21 4.32 21.79
C MET A 423 2.86 4.94 21.42
N SER A 424 2.47 6.00 22.13
CA SER A 424 1.28 6.79 21.77
C SER A 424 1.42 7.33 20.36
N SER A 425 0.47 6.99 19.49
CA SER A 425 0.57 7.24 18.05
C SER A 425 -0.69 7.95 17.53
N ILE A 426 -0.48 8.92 16.64
CA ILE A 426 -1.56 9.61 15.94
C ILE A 426 -1.23 9.78 14.46
N LEU A 427 -2.28 9.86 13.64
CA LEU A 427 -2.19 10.24 12.23
C LEU A 427 -3.03 11.50 12.02
N ILE A 428 -2.40 12.56 11.51
CA ILE A 428 -3.02 13.87 11.32
C ILE A 428 -3.33 14.05 9.85
N GLU A 429 -4.62 14.18 9.53
CA GLU A 429 -5.08 14.64 8.23
C GLU A 429 -5.21 16.16 8.28
N THR A 430 -4.18 16.87 7.82
CA THR A 430 -4.02 18.32 7.99
C THR A 430 -5.12 19.14 7.30
N GLY A 431 -5.81 18.56 6.33
CA GLY A 431 -6.92 19.11 5.53
C GLY A 431 -7.12 18.24 4.29
N PHE A 432 -8.05 18.60 3.40
CA PHE A 432 -8.34 17.86 2.16
C PHE A 432 -7.60 18.48 0.96
N ILE A 433 -6.50 17.88 0.51
CA ILE A 433 -5.75 18.38 -0.66
C ILE A 433 -6.59 18.37 -1.96
N SER A 434 -7.60 17.50 -2.03
CA SER A 434 -8.59 17.46 -3.13
C SER A 434 -9.54 18.66 -3.18
N ASN A 435 -9.63 19.46 -2.11
CA ASN A 435 -10.45 20.67 -2.06
C ASN A 435 -9.60 21.89 -2.44
N PRO A 436 -9.95 22.66 -3.49
CA PRO A 436 -9.12 23.78 -3.95
C PRO A 436 -8.83 24.85 -2.89
N GLN A 437 -9.77 25.10 -1.99
CA GLN A 437 -9.59 26.10 -0.93
C GLN A 437 -8.65 25.57 0.16
N GLU A 438 -8.79 24.30 0.53
CA GLU A 438 -7.89 23.68 1.51
C GLU A 438 -6.51 23.43 0.91
N GLU A 439 -6.39 23.06 -0.37
CA GLU A 439 -5.09 22.98 -1.05
C GLU A 439 -4.37 24.32 -1.00
N ALA A 440 -5.03 25.42 -1.37
CA ALA A 440 -4.43 26.76 -1.27
C ALA A 440 -4.06 27.13 0.18
N PHE A 441 -4.87 26.74 1.15
CA PHE A 441 -4.58 26.92 2.57
C PHE A 441 -3.35 26.12 3.02
N LEU A 442 -3.26 24.85 2.66
CA LEU A 442 -2.19 23.91 3.05
C LEU A 442 -0.85 24.25 2.40
N TRP A 443 -0.85 24.78 1.18
CA TRP A 443 0.36 25.25 0.49
C TRP A 443 0.81 26.65 0.92
N ASN A 444 0.02 27.36 1.73
CA ASN A 444 0.41 28.66 2.26
C ASN A 444 1.32 28.48 3.48
N GLU A 445 2.50 29.09 3.42
CA GLU A 445 3.52 28.94 4.44
C GLU A 445 3.08 29.42 5.84
N GLU A 446 2.32 30.52 5.94
CA GLU A 446 1.83 31.03 7.22
C GLU A 446 0.87 30.02 7.88
N ASN A 447 0.01 29.39 7.08
CA ASN A 447 -0.93 28.39 7.56
C ASN A 447 -0.23 27.08 7.95
N GLN A 448 0.78 26.63 7.21
CA GLN A 448 1.64 25.52 7.63
C GLN A 448 2.29 25.80 8.99
N ASN A 449 2.81 27.01 9.20
CA ASN A 449 3.39 27.40 10.48
C ASN A 449 2.35 27.39 11.62
N LYS A 450 1.10 27.79 11.36
CA LYS A 450 -0.01 27.68 12.33
C LYS A 450 -0.31 26.22 12.69
N ILE A 451 -0.38 25.32 11.69
CA ILE A 451 -0.56 23.88 11.92
C ILE A 451 0.59 23.33 12.78
N VAL A 452 1.83 23.59 12.38
CA VAL A 452 3.04 23.14 13.08
C VAL A 452 3.05 23.61 14.54
N GLN A 453 2.79 24.90 14.79
CA GLN A 453 2.71 25.41 16.16
C GLN A 453 1.57 24.75 16.95
N GLY A 454 0.45 24.43 16.31
CA GLY A 454 -0.66 23.73 16.94
C GLY A 454 -0.28 22.33 17.37
N ILE A 455 0.43 21.59 16.51
CA ILE A 455 0.96 20.26 16.83
C ILE A 455 1.93 20.34 18.02
N VAL A 456 2.90 21.27 17.99
CA VAL A 456 3.86 21.47 19.08
C VAL A 456 3.16 21.77 20.41
N GLU A 457 2.17 22.66 20.41
CA GLU A 457 1.41 23.01 21.62
C GLU A 457 0.57 21.84 22.13
N GLY A 458 -0.04 21.06 21.23
CA GLY A 458 -0.79 19.87 21.59
C GLY A 458 0.10 18.82 22.26
N ILE A 459 1.27 18.54 21.68
CA ILE A 459 2.24 17.60 22.24
C ILE A 459 2.76 18.08 23.60
N LYS A 460 2.98 19.39 23.81
CA LYS A 460 3.38 19.95 25.10
C LYS A 460 2.33 19.78 26.20
N LYS A 461 1.05 19.76 25.84
CA LYS A 461 -0.07 19.56 26.77
C LYS A 461 -0.34 18.09 27.08
N TYR A 462 0.21 17.18 26.29
CA TYR A 462 0.02 15.75 26.48
C TYR A 462 0.89 15.22 27.62
N HIS A 463 0.24 14.55 28.57
CA HIS A 463 0.87 13.89 29.70
C HIS A 463 0.31 12.46 29.78
N PRO A 464 1.09 11.43 29.38
CA PRO A 464 0.64 10.03 29.31
C PRO A 464 0.34 9.40 30.67
#